data_AF-A0A662Y5G0-F1
#
_entry.id   AF-A0A662Y5G0-F1
#
_cell.length_a   1.000
_cell.length_b   1.000
_cell.length_c   1.000
_cell.angle_alpha   90.00
_cell.angle_beta   90.00
_cell.angle_gamma   90.00
#
_symmetry.space_group_name_H-M   'P 1'
#
loop_
_entity.id
_entity.type
_entity.pdbx_description
1 polymer ?
#
loop_
_entity_poly.entity_id
_entity_poly.type
_entity_poly.pdbx_seq_one_letter_code
_entity_poly.pdbx_strand_id
1 'polypeptide(L)'
;MMGHQTKLFQSRDGRRLMVSDNFYTRHLLAKALLKFTDGEVRTLGTVRLNLVDKWNKVKLTEATKRVEGMDRGSWELVAAVDAEVGWKRKQDEHKKAQKHLPKEQQTPYNATVAISPRAGYIVLKDKRVPGTIIELLRVATDCILYEGGRETR
;
A
#
# COMPACT_ATOMS: atom_id res chain seq x y z
N MET A 1 9.63 16.20 -0.17
CA MET A 1 8.72 17.24 0.37
C MET A 1 7.57 16.55 1.09
N MET A 2 7.28 16.96 2.32
CA MET A 2 6.10 16.51 3.06
C MET A 2 5.29 17.75 3.44
N GLY A 3 4.01 17.75 3.07
CA GLY A 3 3.03 18.74 3.46
C GLY A 3 2.07 18.15 4.49
N HIS A 4 1.51 18.99 5.36
CA HIS A 4 0.43 18.61 6.25
C HIS A 4 -0.80 19.47 5.95
N GLN A 5 -1.98 18.91 6.15
CA GLN A 5 -3.23 19.64 6.07
C GLN A 5 -3.24 20.77 7.10
N THR A 6 -3.50 21.99 6.62
CA THR A 6 -3.49 23.19 7.46
C THR A 6 -4.68 23.21 8.41
N LYS A 7 -4.53 23.93 9.54
CA LYS A 7 -5.59 24.10 10.54
C LYS A 7 -6.89 24.72 10.00
N LEU A 8 -6.83 25.35 8.82
CA LEU A 8 -7.95 26.03 8.17
C LEU A 8 -8.98 25.05 7.58
N PHE A 9 -8.55 23.85 7.19
CA PHE A 9 -9.42 22.83 6.61
C PHE A 9 -9.33 21.56 7.47
N GLN A 10 -10.03 21.54 8.60
CA GLN A 10 -10.05 20.37 9.47
C GLN A 10 -10.93 19.26 8.88
N SER A 11 -10.51 18.00 9.06
CA SER A 11 -11.42 16.87 8.83
C SER A 11 -12.57 16.93 9.83
N ARG A 12 -13.77 16.55 9.40
CA ARG A 12 -14.96 16.43 10.27
C ARG A 12 -14.73 15.50 11.47
N ASP A 13 -13.82 14.53 11.31
CA ASP A 13 -13.44 13.56 12.34
C ASP A 13 -12.20 14.00 13.15
N GLY A 14 -11.70 15.22 12.97
CA GLY A 14 -10.47 15.72 13.62
C GLY A 14 -9.17 15.13 13.09
N ARG A 15 -9.24 14.20 12.12
CA ARG A 15 -8.07 13.54 11.51
C ARG A 15 -7.25 14.52 10.67
N ARG A 16 -5.94 14.30 10.63
CA ARG A 16 -4.99 15.12 9.86
C ARG A 16 -4.42 14.34 8.70
N LEU A 17 -4.42 14.94 7.52
CA LEU A 17 -3.76 14.38 6.36
C LEU A 17 -2.32 14.87 6.23
N MET A 18 -1.38 13.93 6.16
CA MET A 18 0.00 14.15 5.74
C MET A 18 0.15 13.73 4.28
N VAL A 19 0.61 14.63 3.42
CA VAL A 19 0.86 14.35 2.00
C VAL A 19 2.36 14.34 1.78
N SER A 20 2.90 13.26 1.23
CA SER A 20 4.33 13.12 0.97
C SER A 20 4.64 12.69 -0.45
N ASP A 21 5.80 13.11 -0.95
CA ASP A 21 6.31 12.58 -2.21
C ASP A 21 6.81 11.14 -2.09
N ASN A 22 7.26 10.58 -3.21
CA ASN A 22 7.72 9.20 -3.30
C ASN A 22 8.99 8.86 -2.52
N PHE A 23 9.73 9.86 -2.05
CA PHE A 23 10.96 9.62 -1.30
C PHE A 23 10.63 9.21 0.14
N TYR A 24 9.59 9.83 0.71
CA TYR A 24 9.19 9.62 2.11
C TYR A 24 8.06 8.60 2.27
N THR A 25 7.23 8.41 1.24
CA THR A 25 6.05 7.54 1.37
C THR A 25 6.45 6.07 1.35
N ARG A 26 6.16 5.36 2.45
CA ARG A 26 6.29 3.90 2.56
C ARG A 26 5.21 3.37 3.49
N HIS A 27 4.71 2.18 3.20
CA HIS A 27 3.66 1.53 4.01
C HIS A 27 4.03 1.43 5.49
N LEU A 28 5.30 1.08 5.76
CA LEU A 28 5.82 1.02 7.14
C LEU A 28 5.82 2.38 7.85
N LEU A 29 6.19 3.46 7.16
CA LEU A 29 6.18 4.80 7.76
C LEU A 29 4.75 5.21 8.09
N ALA A 30 3.83 5.02 7.17
CA ALA A 30 2.46 5.43 7.36
C ALA A 30 1.75 4.60 8.45
N LYS A 31 2.07 3.30 8.59
CA LYS A 31 1.66 2.50 9.75
C LYS A 31 2.27 3.01 11.06
N ALA A 32 3.54 3.40 11.05
CA ALA A 32 4.20 3.95 12.23
C ALA A 32 3.58 5.28 12.65
N LEU A 33 3.31 6.19 11.71
CA LEU A 33 2.62 7.46 11.97
C LEU A 33 1.20 7.24 12.49
N LEU A 34 0.46 6.32 11.88
CA LEU A 34 -0.88 5.97 12.34
C LEU A 34 -0.87 5.43 13.78
N LYS A 35 0.12 4.60 14.14
CA LYS A 35 0.26 4.08 15.51
C LYS A 35 0.75 5.15 16.48
N PHE A 36 1.71 5.98 16.08
CA PHE A 36 2.30 7.03 16.90
C PHE A 36 1.30 8.14 17.26
N THR A 37 0.32 8.37 16.39
CA THR A 37 -0.70 9.41 16.56
C THR A 37 -2.07 8.85 16.95
N ASP A 38 -2.11 7.63 17.47
CA ASP A 38 -3.36 6.96 17.90
C ASP A 38 -4.48 6.98 16.84
N GLY A 39 -4.10 6.95 15.56
CA GLY A 39 -5.02 6.95 14.43
C GLY A 39 -5.42 8.33 13.89
N GLU A 40 -4.91 9.42 14.48
CA GLU A 40 -5.23 10.80 14.08
C GLU A 40 -4.63 11.17 12.72
N VAL A 41 -3.38 10.77 12.45
CA VAL A 41 -2.71 11.12 11.20
C VAL A 41 -2.88 10.02 10.15
N ARG A 42 -3.27 10.44 8.94
CA ARG A 42 -3.30 9.62 7.73
C ARG A 42 -2.22 10.09 6.77
N THR A 43 -1.68 9.18 5.96
CA THR A 43 -0.61 9.50 5.01
C THR A 43 -1.08 9.19 3.60
N LEU A 44 -0.89 10.15 2.70
CA LEU A 44 -1.13 10.02 1.27
C LEU A 44 0.18 10.30 0.55
N GLY A 45 0.55 9.49 -0.42
CA GLY A 45 1.69 9.84 -1.24
C GLY A 45 1.85 8.98 -2.48
N THR A 46 2.74 9.42 -3.35
CA THR A 46 3.17 8.58 -4.47
C THR A 46 4.15 7.55 -3.95
N VAL A 47 4.16 6.33 -4.50
CA VAL A 47 5.15 5.32 -4.11
C VAL A 47 5.71 4.64 -5.34
N ARG A 48 7.03 4.45 -5.33
CA ARG A 48 7.70 3.72 -6.39
C ARG A 48 7.48 2.21 -6.19
N LEU A 49 7.09 1.50 -7.25
CA LEU A 49 6.82 0.06 -7.20
C LEU A 49 7.99 -0.78 -6.67
N ASN A 50 9.23 -0.31 -6.83
CA ASN A 50 10.43 -0.97 -6.30
C ASN A 50 10.59 -0.85 -4.78
N LEU A 51 9.92 0.12 -4.15
CA LEU A 51 9.92 0.34 -2.70
C LEU A 51 8.72 -0.30 -2.00
N VAL A 52 7.73 -0.74 -2.76
CA VAL A 52 6.61 -1.54 -2.23
C VAL A 52 7.14 -2.90 -1.78
N ASP A 53 6.60 -3.40 -0.66
CA ASP A 53 6.95 -4.72 -0.16
C ASP A 53 6.52 -5.82 -1.14
N LYS A 54 7.20 -6.96 -1.06
CA LYS A 54 7.02 -8.06 -2.01
C LYS A 54 5.59 -8.60 -2.09
N TRP A 55 4.79 -8.48 -1.04
CA TRP A 55 3.43 -9.02 -0.99
C TRP A 55 2.46 -8.11 -1.75
N ASN A 56 2.51 -6.80 -1.48
CA ASN A 56 1.70 -5.82 -2.19
C ASN A 56 2.14 -5.67 -3.65
N LYS A 57 3.45 -5.80 -3.94
CA LYS A 57 4.00 -5.63 -5.29
C LYS A 57 3.34 -6.55 -6.34
N VAL A 58 2.99 -7.78 -5.97
CA VAL A 58 2.34 -8.73 -6.89
C VAL A 58 0.99 -8.18 -7.36
N LYS A 59 0.13 -7.78 -6.41
CA LYS A 59 -1.19 -7.24 -6.70
C LYS A 59 -1.16 -5.91 -7.44
N LEU A 60 -0.20 -5.04 -7.10
CA LEU A 60 -0.03 -3.78 -7.82
C LEU A 60 0.46 -3.98 -9.25
N THR A 61 1.29 -4.99 -9.51
CA THR A 61 1.73 -5.31 -10.88
C THR A 61 0.57 -5.83 -11.71
N GLU A 62 -0.29 -6.68 -11.14
CA GLU A 62 -1.51 -7.17 -11.78
C GLU A 62 -2.48 -6.01 -12.10
N ALA A 63 -2.72 -5.12 -11.13
CA ALA A 63 -3.57 -3.94 -11.31
C ALA A 63 -2.99 -2.97 -12.36
N THR A 64 -1.67 -2.77 -12.36
CA THR A 64 -1.00 -1.93 -13.37
C THR A 64 -1.27 -2.45 -14.78
N LYS A 65 -1.19 -3.77 -15.00
CA LYS A 65 -1.49 -4.37 -16.31
C LYS A 65 -2.95 -4.18 -16.72
N ARG A 66 -3.89 -4.28 -15.77
CA ARG A 66 -5.32 -4.04 -16.05
C ARG A 66 -5.58 -2.59 -16.44
N VAL A 67 -5.07 -1.65 -15.65
CA VAL A 67 -5.23 -0.21 -15.85
C VAL A 67 -4.47 0.28 -17.10
N GLU A 68 -3.42 -0.43 -17.53
CA GLU A 68 -2.65 -0.08 -18.72
C GLU A 68 -3.49 -0.05 -20.00
N GLY A 69 -4.47 -0.96 -20.14
CA GLY A 69 -5.38 -1.04 -21.28
C GLY A 69 -6.59 -0.11 -21.19
N MET A 70 -6.73 0.69 -20.13
CA MET A 70 -7.87 1.59 -19.91
C MET A 70 -7.60 3.01 -20.40
N ASP A 71 -8.66 3.81 -20.48
CA ASP A 71 -8.58 5.23 -20.82
C ASP A 71 -7.76 6.03 -19.80
N ARG A 72 -7.16 7.14 -20.25
CA ARG A 72 -6.45 8.05 -19.36
C ARG A 72 -7.38 8.56 -18.25
N GLY A 73 -6.88 8.58 -17.01
CA GLY A 73 -7.66 8.97 -15.84
C GLY A 73 -8.39 7.79 -15.20
N SER A 74 -8.39 6.62 -15.85
CA SER A 74 -8.83 5.38 -15.22
C SER A 74 -7.91 5.00 -14.07
N TRP A 75 -8.50 4.40 -13.04
CA TRP A 75 -7.78 3.99 -11.86
C TRP A 75 -8.38 2.70 -11.28
N GLU A 76 -7.57 2.02 -10.46
CA GLU A 76 -7.98 0.82 -9.73
C GLU A 76 -7.55 0.94 -8.26
N LEU A 77 -8.47 0.62 -7.33
CA LEU A 77 -8.17 0.50 -5.91
C LEU A 77 -7.71 -0.92 -5.59
N VAL A 78 -6.54 -1.03 -4.98
CA VAL A 78 -5.96 -2.29 -4.53
C VAL A 78 -5.87 -2.28 -3.01
N ALA A 79 -6.47 -3.26 -2.36
CA ALA A 79 -6.34 -3.44 -0.93
C ALA A 79 -4.89 -3.78 -0.55
N ALA A 80 -4.32 -3.06 0.41
CA ALA A 80 -3.00 -3.39 0.92
C ALA A 80 -3.08 -4.65 1.78
N VAL A 81 -2.04 -5.47 1.77
CA VAL A 81 -1.87 -6.63 2.64
C VAL A 81 -0.76 -6.39 3.65
N ASP A 82 -0.96 -6.93 4.84
CA ASP A 82 0.01 -6.96 5.92
C ASP A 82 0.51 -8.39 6.11
N ALA A 83 1.83 -8.56 6.09
CA ALA A 83 2.45 -9.82 6.48
C ALA A 83 2.25 -10.08 7.98
N GLU A 84 2.17 -11.36 8.35
CA GLU A 84 2.07 -11.76 9.75
C GLU A 84 3.18 -11.15 10.63
N VAL A 85 2.84 -10.88 11.89
CA VAL A 85 3.78 -10.32 12.85
C VAL A 85 4.92 -11.32 13.07
N GLY A 86 6.16 -10.83 13.00
CA GLY A 86 7.34 -11.67 13.19
C GLY A 86 7.68 -12.58 12.00
N TRP A 87 7.10 -12.35 10.81
CA TRP A 87 7.38 -13.14 9.60
C TRP A 87 8.88 -13.30 9.28
N LYS A 88 9.72 -12.31 9.62
CA LYS A 88 11.18 -12.41 9.42
C LYS A 88 11.78 -13.55 10.25
N ARG A 89 11.41 -13.63 11.52
CA ARG A 89 11.89 -14.70 12.42
C ARG A 89 11.39 -16.06 11.94
N LYS A 90 10.11 -16.17 11.59
CA LYS A 90 9.53 -17.40 11.02
C LYS A 90 10.20 -17.81 9.71
N GLN A 91 10.54 -16.84 8.86
CA GLN A 91 11.29 -17.09 7.63
C GLN A 91 12.69 -17.63 7.92
N ASP A 92 13.39 -17.07 8.91
CA ASP A 92 14.73 -17.53 9.28
C ASP A 92 14.70 -18.93 9.91
N GLU A 93 13.69 -19.22 10.74
CA GLU A 93 13.43 -20.56 11.28
C GLU A 93 13.12 -21.55 10.14
N HIS A 94 12.27 -21.17 9.18
CA HIS A 94 11.99 -21.97 7.98
C HIS A 94 13.27 -22.23 7.18
N LYS A 95 14.06 -21.19 6.88
CA LYS A 95 15.33 -21.35 6.15
C LYS A 95 16.30 -22.28 6.85
N LYS A 96 16.38 -22.22 8.19
CA LYS A 96 17.20 -23.16 8.97
C LYS A 96 16.69 -24.60 8.82
N ALA A 97 15.39 -24.82 8.95
CA ALA A 97 14.79 -26.14 8.74
C ALA A 97 15.02 -26.68 7.31
N GLN A 98 14.88 -25.82 6.29
CA GLN A 98 15.08 -26.18 4.88
C GLN A 98 16.52 -26.58 4.56
N LYS A 99 17.53 -26.04 5.26
CA LYS A 99 18.93 -26.43 5.05
C LYS A 99 19.22 -27.89 5.35
N HIS A 100 18.42 -28.51 6.23
CA HIS A 100 18.56 -29.93 6.59
C HIS A 100 17.88 -30.86 5.59
N LEU A 101 17.08 -30.33 4.66
CA LEU A 101 16.37 -31.11 3.65
C LEU A 101 17.18 -31.20 2.34
N PRO A 102 17.09 -32.33 1.62
CA PRO A 102 17.60 -32.43 0.24
C PRO A 102 17.02 -31.32 -0.64
N LYS A 103 17.81 -30.80 -1.58
CA LYS A 103 17.42 -29.66 -2.45
C LYS A 103 16.07 -29.86 -3.15
N GLU A 104 15.77 -31.10 -3.55
CA GLU A 104 14.51 -31.49 -4.23
C GLU A 104 13.27 -31.34 -3.35
N GLN A 105 13.43 -31.39 -2.03
CA GLN A 105 12.34 -31.25 -1.06
C GLN A 105 12.26 -29.85 -0.46
N GLN A 106 13.15 -28.94 -0.86
CA GLN A 106 13.17 -27.60 -0.31
C GLN A 106 12.00 -26.76 -0.84
N THR A 107 11.28 -26.12 0.07
CA THR A 107 10.12 -25.28 -0.26
C THR A 107 10.36 -23.81 0.10
N PRO A 108 9.84 -22.88 -0.72
CA PRO A 108 9.91 -21.47 -0.40
C PRO A 108 9.03 -21.15 0.82
N TYR A 109 9.51 -20.25 1.68
CA TYR A 109 8.69 -19.76 2.79
C TYR A 109 7.53 -18.92 2.26
N ASN A 110 6.31 -19.35 2.58
CA ASN A 110 5.09 -18.61 2.28
C ASN A 110 4.54 -18.01 3.58
N ALA A 111 4.50 -16.67 3.67
CA ALA A 111 3.97 -16.01 4.86
C ALA A 111 2.46 -15.92 4.77
N THR A 112 1.79 -16.03 5.91
CA THR A 112 0.38 -15.66 6.00
C THR A 112 0.26 -14.14 5.85
N VAL A 113 -0.59 -13.70 4.94
CA VAL A 113 -0.90 -12.28 4.71
C VAL A 113 -2.38 -12.02 4.99
N ALA A 114 -2.68 -10.86 5.57
CA ALA A 114 -4.04 -10.42 5.85
C ALA A 114 -4.30 -9.07 5.19
N ILE A 115 -5.55 -8.82 4.77
CA ILE A 115 -5.93 -7.52 4.23
C ILE A 115 -5.78 -6.46 5.33
N SER A 116 -5.12 -5.36 5.01
CA SER A 116 -4.92 -4.24 5.92
C SER A 116 -6.22 -3.44 6.03
N PRO A 117 -6.81 -3.27 7.23
CA PRO A 117 -8.10 -2.59 7.38
C PRO A 117 -8.02 -1.07 7.13
N ARG A 118 -6.81 -0.50 7.04
CA ARG A 118 -6.57 0.95 7.04
C ARG A 118 -5.61 1.42 5.95
N ALA A 119 -5.31 0.59 4.96
CA ALA A 119 -4.35 0.91 3.90
C ALA A 119 -4.78 0.36 2.53
N GLY A 120 -4.39 1.04 1.46
CA GLY A 120 -4.65 0.63 0.08
C GLY A 120 -3.70 1.32 -0.88
N TYR A 121 -3.94 1.12 -2.17
CA TYR A 121 -3.19 1.73 -3.24
C TYR A 121 -4.17 2.13 -4.35
N ILE A 122 -3.94 3.26 -4.98
CA ILE A 122 -4.59 3.58 -6.26
C ILE A 122 -3.54 3.46 -7.35
N VAL A 123 -3.84 2.61 -8.32
CA VAL A 123 -3.08 2.52 -9.57
C VAL A 123 -3.77 3.40 -10.59
N LEU A 124 -3.11 4.46 -11.05
CA LEU A 124 -3.68 5.47 -11.94
C LEU A 124 -3.03 5.43 -13.32
N LYS A 125 -3.85 5.42 -14.38
CA LYS A 125 -3.39 5.62 -15.76
C LYS A 125 -3.16 7.11 -16.03
N ASP A 126 -1.90 7.53 -16.08
CA ASP A 126 -1.52 8.85 -16.58
C ASP A 126 -0.69 8.77 -17.88
N LYS A 127 -0.72 9.84 -18.68
CA LYS A 127 -0.17 9.93 -20.05
C LYS A 127 1.36 9.90 -20.15
N ARG A 128 2.10 10.08 -19.05
CA ARG A 128 3.56 10.32 -19.09
C ARG A 128 4.43 9.10 -18.78
N VAL A 129 3.90 8.08 -18.09
CA VAL A 129 4.66 6.89 -17.70
C VAL A 129 3.70 5.71 -17.60
N PRO A 130 4.04 4.49 -18.07
CA PRO A 130 3.27 3.31 -17.73
C PRO A 130 3.22 3.14 -16.20
N GLY A 131 2.02 3.32 -15.62
CA GLY A 131 1.70 3.02 -14.24
C GLY A 131 2.23 4.00 -13.19
N THR A 132 1.60 5.16 -13.04
CA THR A 132 1.79 5.97 -11.82
C THR A 132 1.07 5.26 -10.67
N ILE A 133 1.83 4.68 -9.76
CA ILE A 133 1.29 4.03 -8.55
C ILE A 133 1.28 5.06 -7.43
N ILE A 134 0.09 5.33 -6.91
CA ILE A 134 -0.12 6.19 -5.76
C ILE A 134 -0.41 5.26 -4.57
N GLU A 135 0.43 5.30 -3.54
CA GLU A 135 0.09 4.61 -2.28
C GLU A 135 -0.84 5.51 -1.49
N LEU A 136 -2.09 5.08 -1.39
CA LEU A 136 -3.03 5.71 -0.48
C LEU A 136 -3.09 4.88 0.79
N LEU A 137 -2.37 5.30 1.84
CA LEU A 137 -2.80 4.90 3.18
C LEU A 137 -4.10 5.62 3.52
N ARG A 138 -5.18 5.06 2.97
CA ARG A 138 -6.59 5.37 3.17
C ARG A 138 -6.79 6.82 3.56
N VAL A 139 -6.57 7.70 2.60
CA VAL A 139 -7.51 8.81 2.50
C VAL A 139 -8.69 8.21 1.76
N ALA A 140 -9.80 8.13 2.47
CA ALA A 140 -11.11 8.33 1.87
C ALA A 140 -11.71 7.20 1.03
N THR A 141 -12.16 6.12 1.67
CA THR A 141 -13.49 5.63 1.25
C THR A 141 -14.54 6.73 1.50
N ASP A 142 -14.40 7.57 2.54
CA ASP A 142 -15.40 8.59 2.85
C ASP A 142 -15.24 9.93 2.10
N CYS A 143 -14.08 10.23 1.50
CA CYS A 143 -13.88 11.46 0.69
C CYS A 143 -13.72 11.23 -0.83
N ILE A 144 -13.54 10.00 -1.33
CA ILE A 144 -13.48 9.69 -2.78
C ILE A 144 -14.83 9.16 -3.28
N LEU A 145 -15.82 8.96 -2.40
CA LEU A 145 -17.21 8.69 -2.81
C LEU A 145 -17.92 9.89 -3.43
N TYR A 146 -17.25 11.03 -3.59
CA TYR A 146 -17.68 12.07 -4.51
C TYR A 146 -16.92 11.90 -5.84
N GLU A 147 -17.61 11.29 -6.80
CA GLU A 147 -17.26 11.14 -8.22
C GLU A 147 -16.58 9.82 -8.67
N GLY A 148 -17.40 8.78 -8.83
CA GLY A 148 -17.44 8.08 -10.12
C GLY A 148 -16.58 6.83 -10.37
N GLY A 149 -16.06 6.12 -9.35
CA GLY A 149 -15.28 4.89 -9.56
C GLY A 149 -15.92 3.64 -8.96
N ARG A 150 -16.05 2.56 -9.75
CA ARG A 150 -16.58 1.25 -9.30
C ARG A 150 -15.61 0.58 -8.33
N GLU A 151 -16.15 0.14 -7.19
CA GLU A 151 -15.48 -0.67 -6.19
C GLU A 151 -15.57 -2.15 -6.62
N THR A 152 -14.44 -2.82 -6.90
CA THR A 152 -14.42 -4.29 -7.02
C THR A 152 -14.19 -4.89 -5.64
N ARG A 153 -15.22 -5.58 -5.13
CA ARG A 153 -15.20 -6.38 -3.90
C ARG A 153 -14.37 -7.65 -4.08
#